data_AF-A0AAD8JZW5-F1
#
_entry.id   AF-A0AAD8JZW5-F1
#
_cell.length_a   1.000
_cell.length_b   1.000
_cell.length_c   1.000
_cell.angle_alpha   90.00
_cell.angle_beta   90.00
_cell.angle_gamma   90.00
#
_symmetry.space_group_name_H-M   'P 1'
#
loop_
_entity.id
_entity.type
_entity.pdbx_description
1 polymer ?
#
loop_
_entity_poly.entity_id
_entity_poly.type
_entity_poly.pdbx_seq_one_letter_code
_entity_poly.pdbx_strand_id
1 'polypeptide(L)'
;MSTSSSSSSVMREKPKIFKVSTDGQVYCNHDMVALCRVAGHKSSRPGQPWFGCPLWPSMDCKFFMWKEDVDVVFAKEGNWKVLELKNKALEMKIENLEVEKMILVEENKKLRMKIAMSNCAGMKVYNQWNRRGVVEPIVELGLIYGVKLIK
;
A
#
# COMPACT_ATOMS: atom_id res chain seq x y z
N MET A 1 43.96 37.42 37.02
CA MET A 1 43.22 36.32 37.65
C MET A 1 42.25 35.78 36.61
N SER A 2 42.49 34.57 36.12
CA SER A 2 41.67 33.94 35.08
C SER A 2 40.49 33.23 35.72
N THR A 3 39.26 33.66 35.44
CA THR A 3 38.05 32.93 35.85
C THR A 3 37.50 32.18 34.65
N SER A 4 37.82 30.90 34.59
CA SER A 4 37.26 29.91 33.67
C SER A 4 35.79 29.69 34.02
N SER A 5 34.87 30.16 33.18
CA SER A 5 33.45 29.87 33.35
C SER A 5 33.12 28.53 32.70
N SER A 6 32.96 27.51 33.55
CA SER A 6 32.61 26.14 33.19
C SER A 6 31.25 26.06 32.48
N SER A 7 31.23 25.28 31.40
CA SER A 7 30.04 24.89 30.63
C SER A 7 28.97 24.23 31.49
N SER A 8 27.72 24.67 31.31
CA SER A 8 26.56 23.79 31.52
C SER A 8 26.01 23.43 30.14
N SER A 9 26.43 22.26 29.64
CA SER A 9 25.78 21.63 28.50
C SER A 9 24.36 21.25 28.96
N VAL A 10 23.38 22.05 28.55
CA VAL A 10 21.96 21.74 28.71
C VAL A 10 21.74 20.40 28.01
N MET A 11 21.65 19.35 28.81
CA MET A 11 21.23 18.02 28.38
C MET A 11 19.95 18.21 27.58
N ARG A 12 19.99 17.86 26.29
CA ARG A 12 18.79 17.70 25.47
C ARG A 12 18.07 16.47 26.00
N GLU A 13 17.40 16.61 27.14
CA GLU A 13 16.43 15.62 27.58
C GLU A 13 15.46 15.41 26.42
N LYS A 14 15.35 14.16 25.98
CA LYS A 14 14.38 13.75 24.96
C LYS A 14 13.03 14.37 25.35
N PRO A 15 12.41 15.23 24.50
CA PRO A 15 11.11 15.78 24.84
C PRO A 15 10.17 14.60 25.13
N LYS A 16 9.59 14.59 26.33
CA LYS A 16 8.61 13.56 26.73
C LYS A 16 7.54 13.54 25.65
N ILE A 17 7.45 12.42 24.96
CA ILE A 17 6.61 12.21 23.78
C ILE A 17 5.18 12.64 24.15
N PHE A 18 4.71 13.69 23.50
CA PHE A 18 3.36 14.23 23.67
C PHE A 18 2.39 13.46 22.78
N LYS A 19 1.10 13.53 23.11
CA LYS A 19 0.04 12.95 22.27
C LYS A 19 -0.03 13.73 20.95
N VAL A 20 0.52 13.15 19.90
CA VAL A 20 0.29 13.56 18.52
C VAL A 20 -0.81 12.66 17.97
N SER A 21 -1.92 13.25 17.52
CA SER A 21 -3.05 12.48 16.99
C SER A 21 -2.86 12.16 15.51
N THR A 22 -3.56 11.14 15.04
CA THR A 22 -3.56 10.68 13.64
C THR A 22 -4.15 11.71 12.67
N ASP A 23 -4.79 12.75 13.18
CA ASP A 23 -5.37 13.88 12.45
C ASP A 23 -4.36 15.02 12.19
N GLY A 24 -3.10 14.86 12.59
CA GLY A 24 -2.09 15.93 12.44
C GLY A 24 -2.12 16.97 13.56
N GLN A 25 -2.87 16.75 14.63
CA GLN A 25 -3.00 17.70 15.73
C GLN A 25 -2.03 17.40 16.88
N VAL A 26 -1.53 18.48 17.48
CA VAL A 26 -0.63 18.46 18.64
C VAL A 26 -1.42 18.82 19.88
N TYR A 27 -1.33 18.00 20.93
CA TYR A 27 -2.07 18.22 22.18
C TYR A 27 -1.12 18.68 23.30
N CYS A 28 -1.58 19.66 24.08
CA CYS A 28 -0.88 20.10 25.29
C CYS A 28 -1.16 19.17 26.49
N ASN A 29 -0.52 19.42 27.63
CA ASN A 29 -0.69 18.61 28.86
C ASN A 29 -2.11 18.67 29.48
N HIS A 30 -2.99 19.54 28.99
CA HIS A 30 -4.40 19.56 29.36
C HIS A 30 -5.28 18.73 28.40
N ASP A 31 -4.69 17.93 27.52
CA ASP A 31 -5.39 17.19 26.46
C ASP A 31 -6.23 18.09 25.53
N MET A 32 -5.82 19.34 25.38
CA MET A 32 -6.39 20.29 24.41
C MET A 32 -5.43 20.53 23.26
N VAL A 33 -6.00 20.84 22.08
CA VAL A 33 -5.23 21.19 20.89
C VAL A 33 -4.35 22.41 21.17
N ALA A 34 -3.05 22.24 20.95
CA ALA A 34 -2.07 23.28 21.12
C ALA A 34 -2.18 24.33 20.00
N LEU A 35 -1.98 25.60 20.34
CA LEU A 35 -1.99 26.70 19.39
C LEU A 35 -0.60 26.93 18.81
N CYS A 36 -0.52 27.08 17.49
CA CYS A 36 0.69 27.53 16.81
C CYS A 36 0.84 29.04 16.98
N ARG A 37 1.97 29.46 17.56
CA ARG A 37 2.34 30.85 17.83
C ARG A 37 3.68 31.13 17.15
N VAL A 38 3.99 32.39 16.93
CA VAL A 38 5.28 32.81 16.36
C VAL A 38 6.16 33.38 17.47
N ALA A 39 7.41 32.95 17.52
CA ALA A 39 8.35 33.43 18.53
C ALA A 39 8.73 34.89 18.27
N GLY A 40 8.63 35.71 19.32
CA GLY A 40 8.94 37.13 19.23
C GLY A 40 10.44 37.43 19.12
N HIS A 41 10.78 38.70 18.91
CA HIS A 41 12.15 39.19 18.69
C HIS A 41 13.14 38.91 19.84
N LYS A 42 12.65 38.67 21.06
CA LYS A 42 13.49 38.35 22.24
C LYS A 42 13.83 36.87 22.38
N SER A 43 13.31 36.01 21.51
CA SER A 43 13.58 34.58 21.56
C SER A 43 14.92 34.23 20.89
N SER A 44 15.44 33.04 21.18
CA SER A 44 16.61 32.48 20.48
C SER A 44 16.34 32.14 19.02
N ARG A 45 15.05 32.09 18.62
CA ARG A 45 14.58 31.72 17.28
C ARG A 45 13.47 32.69 16.82
N PRO A 46 13.77 33.99 16.60
CA PRO A 46 12.75 34.97 16.22
C PRO A 46 12.05 34.59 14.92
N GLY A 47 10.74 34.77 14.88
CA GLY A 47 9.92 34.46 13.70
C GLY A 47 9.63 32.98 13.50
N GLN A 48 10.21 32.08 14.30
CA GLN A 48 9.93 30.64 14.17
C GLN A 48 8.62 30.25 14.86
N PRO A 49 7.82 29.36 14.24
CA PRO A 49 6.58 28.88 14.82
C PRO A 49 6.81 27.83 15.92
N TRP A 50 5.99 27.87 16.96
CA TRP A 50 6.01 26.94 18.08
C TRP A 50 4.59 26.66 18.59
N PHE A 51 4.37 25.47 19.14
CA PHE A 51 3.12 25.06 19.74
C PHE A 51 3.12 25.30 21.24
N GLY A 52 2.06 25.94 21.73
CA GLY A 52 1.85 26.24 23.14
C GLY A 52 0.43 25.93 23.60
N CYS A 53 0.23 25.84 24.92
CA CYS A 53 -1.10 25.65 25.49
C CYS A 53 -2.04 26.83 25.12
N PRO A 54 -3.32 26.57 24.77
CA PRO A 54 -4.29 27.63 24.53
C PRO A 54 -4.57 28.48 25.77
N LEU A 55 -4.42 27.92 26.97
CA LEU A 55 -4.66 28.62 28.24
C LEU A 55 -3.48 29.45 28.73
N TRP A 56 -2.36 29.47 28.00
CA TRP A 56 -1.21 30.29 28.32
C TRP A 56 -1.52 31.79 28.09
N PRO A 57 -1.20 32.70 29.02
CA PRO A 57 -0.37 32.52 30.21
C PRO A 57 -1.12 32.23 31.52
N SER A 58 -2.45 32.25 31.53
CA SER A 58 -3.27 32.19 32.75
C SER A 58 -3.27 30.83 33.45
N MET A 59 -3.28 29.72 32.69
CA MET A 59 -3.13 28.36 33.22
C MET A 59 -2.06 27.62 32.41
N ASP A 60 -0.80 27.91 32.74
CA ASP A 60 0.35 27.36 32.04
C ASP A 60 0.62 25.90 32.44
N CYS A 61 0.30 24.96 31.55
CA CYS A 61 0.69 23.56 31.72
C CYS A 61 2.14 23.27 31.31
N LYS A 62 2.93 24.30 31.02
CA LYS A 62 4.34 24.26 30.61
C LYS A 62 4.58 23.50 29.30
N PHE A 63 3.51 23.31 28.51
CA PHE A 63 3.62 22.70 27.19
C PHE A 63 4.23 23.68 26.20
N PHE A 64 5.34 23.27 25.59
CA PHE A 64 6.07 24.03 24.59
C PHE A 64 6.77 23.07 23.63
N MET A 65 6.64 23.30 22.32
CA MET A 65 7.37 22.52 21.31
C MET A 65 7.59 23.34 20.04
N TRP A 66 8.78 23.27 19.45
CA TRP A 66 9.04 23.92 18.16
C TRP A 66 8.33 23.18 17.03
N LYS A 67 7.82 23.92 16.03
CA LYS A 67 7.17 23.29 14.88
C LYS A 67 8.11 22.34 14.14
N GLU A 68 9.39 22.67 14.04
CA GLU A 68 10.37 21.81 13.38
C GLU A 68 10.51 20.46 14.08
N ASP A 69 10.44 20.44 15.41
CA ASP A 69 10.51 19.19 16.19
C ASP A 69 9.24 18.35 15.98
N VAL A 70 8.08 19.01 15.88
CA VAL A 70 6.79 18.39 15.55
C VAL A 70 6.84 17.76 14.16
N ASP A 71 7.35 18.48 13.16
CA ASP A 71 7.46 18.00 11.78
C ASP A 71 8.38 16.76 11.71
N VAL A 72 9.45 16.70 12.50
CA VAL A 72 10.32 15.52 12.62
C VAL A 72 9.59 14.33 13.23
N VAL A 73 8.74 14.56 14.24
CA VAL A 73 7.92 13.50 14.85
C VAL A 73 6.89 12.98 13.85
N PHE A 74 6.18 13.88 13.15
CA PHE A 74 5.24 13.49 12.10
C PHE A 74 5.89 12.75 10.94
N ALA A 75 7.09 13.17 10.50
CA ALA A 75 7.82 12.47 9.45
C ALA A 75 8.20 11.04 9.85
N LYS A 76 8.48 10.80 11.14
CA LYS A 76 8.82 9.48 11.67
C LYS A 76 7.58 8.61 11.93
N GLU A 77 6.56 9.17 12.55
CA GLU A 77 5.37 8.43 13.01
C GLU A 77 4.27 8.32 11.94
N GLY A 78 4.11 9.36 11.10
CA GLY A 78 3.12 9.38 10.02
C GLY A 78 3.38 8.34 8.94
N ASN A 79 4.60 7.82 8.84
CA ASN A 79 4.96 6.79 7.89
C ASN A 79 4.49 5.39 8.35
N TRP A 80 4.55 5.08 9.65
CA TRP A 80 4.30 3.71 10.12
C TRP A 80 2.85 3.25 9.93
N LYS A 81 1.86 4.01 10.42
CA LYS A 81 0.44 3.59 10.34
C LYS A 81 -0.07 3.55 8.89
N VAL A 82 0.38 4.50 8.06
CA VAL A 82 0.03 4.51 6.64
C VAL A 82 0.68 3.33 5.92
N LEU A 83 1.93 3.00 6.26
CA LEU A 83 2.62 1.83 5.72
C LEU A 83 1.95 0.53 6.17
N GLU A 84 1.53 0.43 7.43
CA GLU A 84 0.81 -0.72 7.98
C GLU A 84 -0.53 -0.96 7.27
N LEU A 85 -1.32 0.11 7.06
CA LEU A 85 -2.57 0.03 6.30
C LEU A 85 -2.33 -0.36 4.83
N LYS A 86 -1.28 0.17 4.20
CA LYS A 86 -0.90 -0.20 2.82
C LYS A 86 -0.46 -1.66 2.72
N ASN A 87 0.33 -2.15 3.67
CA ASN A 87 0.77 -3.54 3.72
C ASN A 87 -0.43 -4.47 3.86
N LYS A 88 -1.36 -4.18 4.77
CA LYS A 88 -2.59 -4.95 4.93
C LYS A 88 -3.45 -4.95 3.65
N ALA A 89 -3.55 -3.82 2.97
CA ALA A 89 -4.27 -3.74 1.70
C ALA A 89 -3.60 -4.55 0.59
N LEU A 90 -2.27 -4.59 0.56
CA LEU A 90 -1.51 -5.41 -0.39
C LEU A 90 -1.65 -6.91 -0.09
N GLU A 91 -1.64 -7.32 1.17
CA GLU A 91 -1.86 -8.70 1.59
C GLU A 91 -3.23 -9.21 1.12
N MET A 92 -4.31 -8.47 1.38
CA MET A 92 -5.64 -8.83 0.89
C MET A 92 -5.71 -8.90 -0.65
N LYS A 93 -4.98 -8.02 -1.34
CA LYS A 93 -4.93 -8.04 -2.81
C LYS A 93 -4.20 -9.28 -3.33
N ILE A 94 -3.14 -9.72 -2.66
CA ILE A 94 -2.42 -10.94 -2.99
C ILE A 94 -3.34 -12.15 -2.80
N GLU A 95 -4.03 -12.25 -1.66
CA GLU A 95 -4.98 -13.34 -1.39
C GLU A 95 -6.10 -13.39 -2.45
N ASN A 96 -6.68 -12.25 -2.81
CA ASN A 96 -7.71 -12.19 -3.85
C ASN A 96 -7.18 -12.66 -5.21
N LEU A 97 -5.97 -12.25 -5.60
CA LEU A 97 -5.35 -12.65 -6.86
C LEU A 97 -5.02 -14.15 -6.88
N GLU A 98 -4.65 -14.74 -5.74
CA GLU A 98 -4.41 -16.18 -5.62
C GLU A 98 -5.71 -16.98 -5.81
N VAL A 99 -6.81 -16.53 -5.23
CA VAL A 99 -8.14 -17.13 -5.42
C VAL A 99 -8.58 -17.02 -6.89
N GLU A 100 -8.44 -15.84 -7.49
CA GLU A 100 -8.80 -15.62 -8.91
C GLU A 100 -7.97 -16.53 -9.84
N LYS A 101 -6.66 -16.64 -9.59
CA LYS A 101 -5.77 -17.55 -10.32
C LYS A 101 -6.23 -19.00 -10.19
N MET A 102 -6.63 -19.45 -9.01
CA MET A 102 -7.13 -20.82 -8.82
C MET A 102 -8.38 -21.10 -9.65
N ILE A 103 -9.34 -20.17 -9.67
CA ILE A 103 -10.58 -20.31 -10.45
C ILE A 103 -10.24 -20.42 -11.94
N LEU A 104 -9.40 -19.51 -12.45
CA LEU A 104 -9.00 -19.49 -13.86
C LEU A 104 -8.24 -20.75 -14.28
N VAL A 105 -7.44 -21.33 -13.38
CA VAL A 105 -6.73 -22.60 -13.63
C VAL A 105 -7.72 -23.76 -13.77
N GLU A 106 -8.72 -23.84 -12.88
CA GLU A 106 -9.72 -24.90 -12.93
C GLU A 106 -10.63 -24.78 -14.17
N GLU A 107 -11.03 -23.55 -14.53
CA GLU A 107 -11.78 -23.31 -15.77
C GLU A 107 -10.98 -23.69 -17.02
N ASN A 108 -9.70 -23.32 -17.08
CA ASN A 108 -8.81 -23.71 -18.17
C ASN A 108 -8.70 -25.23 -18.30
N LYS A 109 -8.57 -25.94 -17.17
CA LYS A 109 -8.52 -27.40 -17.14
C LYS A 109 -9.80 -28.00 -17.71
N LYS A 110 -10.97 -27.51 -17.28
CA LYS A 110 -12.28 -27.96 -17.77
C LYS A 110 -12.46 -27.70 -19.27
N LEU A 111 -12.03 -26.54 -19.76
CA LEU A 111 -12.07 -26.22 -21.19
C LEU A 111 -11.15 -27.13 -22.00
N ARG A 112 -9.92 -27.38 -21.53
CA ARG A 112 -9.00 -28.33 -22.16
C ARG A 112 -9.60 -29.74 -22.26
N MET A 113 -10.28 -30.21 -21.22
CA MET A 113 -10.98 -31.50 -21.25
C MET A 113 -12.12 -31.52 -22.28
N LYS A 114 -12.94 -30.46 -22.34
CA LYS A 114 -14.01 -30.34 -23.34
C LYS A 114 -13.47 -30.36 -24.78
N ILE A 115 -12.40 -29.62 -25.04
CA ILE A 115 -11.72 -29.61 -26.36
C ILE A 115 -11.20 -31.01 -26.70
N ALA A 116 -10.55 -31.69 -25.74
CA ALA A 116 -10.04 -33.05 -25.96
C ALA A 116 -11.17 -34.06 -26.28
N MET A 117 -12.30 -33.99 -25.56
CA MET A 117 -13.46 -34.85 -25.84
C MET A 117 -14.08 -34.56 -27.21
N SER A 118 -14.25 -33.28 -27.57
CA SER A 118 -14.78 -32.88 -28.86
C SER A 118 -13.88 -33.36 -30.01
N ASN A 119 -12.56 -33.20 -29.86
CA ASN A 119 -11.59 -33.67 -30.84
C ASN A 119 -11.62 -35.20 -30.99
N CYS A 120 -11.78 -35.94 -29.88
CA CYS A 120 -11.92 -37.39 -29.93
C CYS A 120 -13.22 -37.83 -30.63
N ALA A 121 -14.34 -37.14 -30.37
CA ALA A 121 -15.60 -37.39 -31.05
C ALA A 121 -15.51 -37.10 -32.55
N GLY A 122 -14.92 -35.96 -32.93
CA GLY A 122 -14.64 -35.61 -34.33
C GLY A 122 -13.78 -36.67 -35.03
N MET A 123 -12.73 -37.15 -34.35
CA MET A 123 -11.85 -38.21 -34.86
C MET A 123 -12.60 -39.54 -35.07
N LYS A 124 -13.51 -39.92 -34.16
CA LYS A 124 -14.34 -41.13 -34.30
C LYS A 124 -15.28 -41.03 -35.50
N VAL A 125 -15.92 -39.88 -35.68
CA VAL A 125 -16.82 -39.62 -36.82
C VAL A 125 -16.02 -39.66 -38.13
N TYR A 126 -14.88 -38.97 -38.22
CA TYR A 126 -14.00 -39.02 -39.38
C TYR A 126 -13.61 -40.46 -39.74
N ASN A 127 -13.14 -41.24 -38.76
CA ASN A 127 -12.75 -42.64 -38.96
C ASN A 127 -13.92 -43.55 -39.38
N GLN A 128 -15.14 -43.25 -38.95
CA GLN A 128 -16.33 -43.98 -39.37
C GLN A 128 -16.70 -43.67 -40.84
N TRP A 129 -16.61 -42.41 -41.24
CA TRP A 129 -16.92 -41.98 -42.61
C TRP A 129 -15.86 -42.47 -43.60
N ASN A 130 -14.59 -42.46 -43.21
CA ASN A 130 -13.49 -43.03 -43.98
C ASN A 130 -13.70 -44.55 -44.21
N ARG A 131 -14.10 -45.31 -43.17
CA ARG A 131 -14.44 -46.74 -43.31
C ARG A 131 -15.61 -47.04 -44.25
N ARG A 132 -16.54 -46.09 -44.42
CA ARG A 132 -17.68 -46.23 -45.33
C ARG A 132 -17.36 -45.78 -46.77
N GLY A 133 -16.12 -45.39 -47.06
CA GLY A 133 -15.71 -44.90 -48.38
C GLY A 133 -16.31 -43.54 -48.75
N VAL A 134 -16.79 -42.78 -47.76
CA VAL A 134 -17.43 -41.46 -47.97
C VAL A 134 -16.40 -40.33 -48.03
N VAL A 135 -15.16 -40.59 -47.60
CA VAL A 135 -14.09 -39.59 -47.51
C VAL A 135 -12.83 -40.16 -48.16
N GLU A 136 -12.28 -39.50 -49.17
CA GLU A 136 -10.95 -39.84 -49.69
C GLU A 136 -9.86 -39.22 -48.79
N PRO A 137 -8.76 -39.95 -48.51
CA PRO A 137 -7.64 -39.39 -47.76
C PRO A 137 -6.94 -38.33 -48.61
N ILE A 138 -7.00 -37.07 -48.16
CA ILE A 138 -6.16 -36.00 -48.72
C ILE A 138 -4.73 -36.28 -48.26
N VAL A 139 -3.99 -37.00 -49.09
CA VAL A 139 -2.55 -37.12 -48.95
C VAL A 139 -1.97 -35.83 -49.52
N GLU A 140 -1.12 -35.20 -48.70
CA GLU A 140 -0.21 -34.10 -49.02
C GLU A 140 -0.62 -32.64 -48.78
N LEU A 141 0.19 -32.07 -47.87
CA LEU A 141 0.65 -30.70 -47.71
C LEU A 141 -0.15 -29.81 -46.74
N GLY A 142 0.61 -29.33 -45.75
CA GLY A 142 0.10 -28.68 -44.56
C GLY A 142 -0.79 -27.49 -44.84
N LEU A 143 -1.71 -27.30 -43.89
CA LEU A 143 -2.61 -26.17 -43.69
C LEU A 143 -4.03 -26.34 -44.24
N ILE A 144 -4.95 -26.33 -43.26
CA ILE A 144 -6.34 -25.88 -43.32
C ILE A 144 -7.37 -26.97 -43.64
N TYR A 145 -8.05 -27.39 -42.56
CA TYR A 145 -9.28 -28.15 -42.54
C TYR A 145 -10.35 -27.48 -43.43
N GLY A 146 -10.62 -28.06 -44.59
CA GLY A 146 -11.78 -27.75 -45.44
C GLY A 146 -12.34 -29.03 -46.02
N VAL A 147 -13.47 -29.51 -45.48
CA VAL A 147 -14.17 -30.70 -46.01
C VAL A 147 -14.93 -30.28 -47.27
N LYS A 148 -14.55 -30.82 -48.43
CA LYS A 148 -15.27 -30.64 -49.69
C LYS A 148 -16.29 -31.79 -49.82
N LEU A 149 -17.56 -31.50 -49.57
CA LEU A 149 -18.67 -32.43 -49.80
C LEU A 149 -18.96 -32.51 -51.30
N ILE A 150 -18.84 -33.71 -51.87
CA ILE A 150 -19.21 -34.01 -53.26
C ILE A 150 -20.71 -34.32 -53.27
N LYS A 151 -21.47 -33.68 -54.19
CA LYS A 151 -22.90 -33.90 -54.43
C LYS A 151 -23.14 -35.11 -55.31
#